data_AF-A0A2V2S8J8-F1
#
_entry.id   AF-A0A2V2S8J8-F1
#
_cell.length_a   1.000
_cell.length_b   1.000
_cell.length_c   1.000
_cell.angle_alpha   90.00
_cell.angle_beta   90.00
_cell.angle_gamma   90.00
#
_symmetry.space_group_name_H-M   'P 1'
#
loop_
_entity.id
_entity.type
_entity.pdbx_description
1 polymer ?
#
loop_
_entity_poly.entity_id
_entity_poly.type
_entity_poly.pdbx_seq_one_letter_code
_entity_poly.pdbx_strand_id
1 'polypeptide(L)' 'MIDAEELVGEEWAEWYRLTPVQRWLESEKLWQTYLALGGSLDPEPDTQSPFFDARAPRPRPAHGR' A
#
# COMPACT_ATOMS: atom_id res chain seq x y z
N MET A 1 22.98 17.83 -13.23
CA MET A 1 22.27 16.91 -12.32
C MET A 1 20.81 16.96 -12.68
N ILE A 2 20.09 15.83 -12.62
CA ILE A 2 18.65 15.81 -12.88
C ILE A 2 17.96 16.32 -11.62
N ASP A 3 17.04 17.27 -11.78
CA ASP A 3 16.20 17.74 -10.68
C ASP A 3 15.07 16.73 -10.41
N ALA A 4 14.85 16.39 -9.14
CA ALA A 4 13.88 15.38 -8.77
C ALA A 4 12.43 15.89 -8.88
N GLU A 5 12.18 17.17 -8.57
CA GLU A 5 10.84 17.75 -8.67
C GLU A 5 10.41 17.84 -10.14
N GLU A 6 11.31 18.23 -11.04
CA GLU A 6 11.03 18.24 -12.48
C GLU A 6 10.75 16.85 -13.05
N LEU A 7 11.35 15.80 -12.46
CA LEU A 7 11.23 14.43 -12.95
C LEU A 7 9.98 13.69 -12.45
N VAL A 8 9.68 13.81 -11.15
CA VAL A 8 8.63 13.00 -10.48
C VAL A 8 7.54 13.83 -9.80
N GLY A 9 7.66 15.16 -9.81
CA GLY A 9 6.78 16.08 -9.10
C GLY A 9 7.19 16.30 -7.63
N GLU A 10 6.60 17.32 -7.03
CA GLU A 10 6.90 17.79 -5.67
C GLU A 10 6.70 16.68 -4.63
N GLU A 11 5.54 16.01 -4.63
CA GLU A 11 5.23 14.97 -3.64
C GLU A 11 6.31 13.89 -3.61
N TRP A 12 6.64 13.28 -4.75
CA TRP A 12 7.65 12.22 -4.79
C TRP A 12 9.07 12.72 -4.50
N ALA A 13 9.40 13.94 -4.91
CA ALA A 13 10.68 14.55 -4.59
C ALA A 13 10.86 14.78 -3.08
N GLU A 14 9.80 15.17 -2.36
CA GLU A 14 9.81 15.25 -0.89
C GLU A 14 10.13 13.90 -0.24
N TRP A 15 9.48 12.83 -0.72
CA TRP A 15 9.77 11.47 -0.26
C TRP A 15 11.23 11.08 -0.48
N TYR A 16 11.83 11.47 -1.60
CA TYR A 16 13.23 11.20 -1.94
C TYR A 16 14.23 11.94 -1.05
N ARG A 17 13.86 13.10 -0.51
CA ARG A 17 14.69 13.88 0.43
C ARG A 17 14.80 13.26 1.82
N LEU A 18 13.85 12.39 2.20
CA LEU A 18 13.86 11.73 3.50
C LEU A 18 15.00 10.72 3.61
N THR A 19 15.64 10.68 4.78
CA THR A 19 16.50 9.55 5.17
C THR A 19 15.67 8.26 5.29
N PRO A 20 16.30 7.06 5.23
CA PRO A 20 15.57 5.80 5.36
C PRO A 20 14.71 5.71 6.63
N VAL A 21 15.22 6.21 7.78
CA VAL A 21 14.48 6.20 9.05
C VAL A 21 13.28 7.16 9.01
N GLN A 22 13.45 8.37 8.48
CA GLN A 22 12.33 9.31 8.35
C GLN A 22 11.26 8.75 7.41
N ARG A 23 11.66 8.18 6.28
CA ARG A 23 10.72 7.57 5.33
C ARG A 23 9.93 6.43 5.96
N TRP A 24 10.57 5.61 6.80
CA TRP A 24 9.90 4.56 7.56
C TRP A 24 8.81 5.12 8.48
N LEU A 25 9.13 6.15 9.26
CA LEU A 25 8.17 6.78 10.17
C LEU A 25 6.98 7.42 9.44
N GLU A 26 7.21 8.09 8.31
CA GLU A 26 6.12 8.63 7.48
C GLU A 26 5.26 7.50 6.88
N SER A 27 5.89 6.40 6.46
CA SER A 27 5.17 5.23 5.94
C SER A 27 4.29 4.59 7.02
N GLU A 28 4.74 4.56 8.28
CA GLU A 28 3.94 4.07 9.40
C GLU A 28 2.70 4.92 9.65
N LYS A 29 2.80 6.25 9.52
CA LYS A 29 1.61 7.14 9.62
C LYS A 29 0.61 6.85 8.51
N LEU A 30 1.07 6.69 7.27
CA LEU A 30 0.21 6.31 6.15
C LEU A 30 -0.45 4.95 6.38
N TRP A 31 0.30 3.99 6.95
CA TRP A 31 -0.21 2.68 7.29
C TRP A 31 -1.36 2.73 8.31
N GLN A 32 -1.24 3.55 9.36
CA GLN A 32 -2.32 3.74 10.33
C GLN A 32 -3.57 4.33 9.68
N THR A 33 -3.41 5.32 8.80
CA THR A 33 -4.53 5.90 8.04
C THR A 33 -5.19 4.87 7.11
N TYR A 34 -4.39 4.10 6.38
CA TYR A 34 -4.89 3.02 5.52
C TYR A 34 -5.74 2.02 6.30
N LEU A 35 -5.26 1.57 7.46
CA LEU A 35 -6.01 0.67 8.34
C LEU A 35 -7.28 1.33 8.91
N ALA A 36 -7.21 2.61 9.30
CA ALA A 36 -8.37 3.35 9.82
C ALA A 36 -9.48 3.52 8.76
N LEU A 37 -9.12 3.57 7.48
CA LEU A 37 -10.05 3.60 6.36
C LEU A 37 -10.56 2.21 5.95
N GLY A 38 -10.20 1.15 6.68
CA GLY A 38 -10.62 -0.23 6.39
C GLY A 38 -9.78 -0.91 5.29
N GLY A 39 -8.61 -0.36 4.98
CA GLY A 39 -7.67 -0.96 4.03
C GLY A 39 -7.24 -2.37 4.48
N SER A 40 -7.23 -3.31 3.53
CA SER A 40 -6.67 -4.65 3.72
C SER A 40 -5.68 -4.97 2.61
N LEU A 41 -4.54 -5.54 2.99
CA LEU A 41 -3.55 -6.07 2.05
C LEU A 41 -4.01 -7.40 1.42
N ASP A 42 -5.16 -7.91 1.84
CA ASP A 42 -5.77 -9.06 1.18
C ASP A 42 -6.10 -8.67 -0.26
N PRO A 43 -5.61 -9.43 -1.26
CA PRO A 43 -5.98 -9.17 -2.63
C PRO A 43 -7.49 -9.38 -2.78
N GLU A 44 -8.15 -8.42 -3.44
CA GLU A 44 -9.53 -8.66 -3.85
C GLU A 44 -9.54 -9.86 -4.81
N PRO A 45 -10.46 -10.83 -4.66
CA PRO A 45 -10.61 -11.90 -5.62
C PRO A 45 -10.77 -11.38 -7.05
N ASP A 46 -10.06 -11.98 -7.98
CA ASP A 46 -10.32 -11.78 -9.40
C ASP A 46 -11.64 -12.46 -9.78
N THR A 47 -12.72 -11.67 -9.79
CA THR A 47 -14.07 -12.14 -10.18
C THR A 47 -14.18 -12.49 -11.66
N GLN A 48 -13.19 -12.14 -12.48
CA GLN A 48 -13.15 -12.46 -13.91
C GLN A 48 -12.36 -13.74 -14.20
N SER A 49 -11.72 -14.34 -13.20
CA SER A 49 -11.03 -15.61 -13.35
C SER A 49 -12.02 -16.73 -13.71
N PRO A 50 -11.70 -17.60 -14.68
CA PRO A 50 -12.52 -18.78 -14.97
C PRO A 50 -12.56 -19.79 -13.82
N PHE A 51 -11.71 -19.60 -12.80
CA PHE A 51 -11.66 -20.41 -11.58
C PHE A 51 -12.28 -19.69 -10.37
N PHE A 52 -12.90 -18.52 -10.55
CA PHE A 52 -13.55 -17.80 -9.45
C PHE A 52 -14.79 -18.53 -8.95
N ASP A 53 -14.81 -18.86 -7.66
CA ASP A 53 -15.98 -19.37 -6.94
C ASP A 53 -16.31 -18.45 -5.77
N ALA A 54 -17.47 -17.77 -5.86
CA ALA A 54 -17.97 -16.88 -4.82
C ALA A 54 -18.28 -17.59 -3.49
N ARG A 55 -18.44 -18.92 -3.50
CA ARG A 55 -18.78 -19.74 -2.33
C ARG A 55 -17.57 -20.44 -1.72
N ALA A 56 -16.40 -20.37 -2.38
CA ALA A 56 -15.20 -21.02 -1.88
C ALA A 56 -14.76 -20.40 -0.54
N PRO A 57 -14.31 -21.22 0.43
CA PRO A 57 -13.68 -20.73 1.64
C PRO A 57 -12.45 -19.90 1.28
N ARG A 58 -12.39 -18.65 1.76
CA ARG A 58 -11.24 -17.79 1.52
C ARG A 58 -10.17 -18.02 2.59
N PRO A 59 -8.87 -18.10 2.22
CA PRO A 59 -7.82 -18.07 3.21
C PRO A 59 -7.95 -16.77 4.02
N ARG A 60 -8.14 -16.91 5.34
CA ARG A 60 -8.07 -15.78 6.25
C ARG A 60 -6.60 -15.40 6.41
N PRO A 61 -6.25 -14.11 6.52
CA PRO A 61 -4.88 -13.72 6.79
C PRO A 61 -4.36 -14.45 8.04
N ALA A 62 -3.13 -14.95 7.98
CA ALA A 62 -2.47 -15.61 9.11
C ALA A 62 -2.33 -14.68 10.33
N HIS A 63 -2.39 -13.36 10.09
CA HIS A 63 -2.45 -12.32 11.12
C HIS A 63 -3.85 -11.71 11.18
N GLY A 64 -4.83 -12.59 11.38
CA GLY A 64 -6.23 -12.21 11.56
C GLY A 64 -6.41 -11.04 12.52
N ARG A 65 -7.43 -10.25 12.23
CA ARG A 65 -8.22 -9.62 13.27
C ARG A 65 -9.49 -10.46 13.42
#